data_AF-A0A429SQL8-F1
#
_entry.id   AF-A0A429SQL8-F1
#
_cell.length_a   1.000
_cell.length_b   1.000
_cell.length_c   1.000
_cell.angle_alpha   90.00
_cell.angle_beta   90.00
_cell.angle_gamma   90.00
#
_symmetry.space_group_name_H-M   'P 1'
#
loop_
_entity.id
_entity.type
_entity.pdbx_description
1 polymer ?
#
loop_
_entity_poly.entity_id
_entity_poly.type
_entity_poly.pdbx_seq_one_letter_code
_entity_poly.pdbx_strand_id
1 'polypeptide(L)'
;MALLPAGDRPRSPLDLPAARRLALRRLRHVRHRRGAAGPDPPPDHHRVHRDGRARREPPPQRDGRGDPAPGRPDHGRRPLRPRPRHPTRSSSNRPTGMRRPTAMDHQQRVLDALDADDPAPHLNLLAGGPAAVDCPDLGSGRLVLTRHADVRRALRDDAFGCAPSAGHFLAGLPAALRPALAPVSSWALYTDGADHRRLRSLLAKAFTPRRIAALEAGTTAAVRGLLGRLAAAGGGDAVRGLAFPLPVLTISELLGLPAADRDLLKQWSDDLIRLVEPDPSAEDTERIGRSWTALWEYFGAVVAERRARPADDVVSGLVRAEADGARLTSDEIVSNCVSLLLGGHETTTGLLTSLLTAVRAHPGPARDAARSPAAAAAFVEEVLRTDGPSKITARTVLADTEIAGVPVARGRRVVLLLASANRDPLVFDRPGAFDPTRAPNPHLAFGHGPHACFGAALARLQARIVLEQYAAHPARFTALTELTAWKPSRVLRSACSLPLATARGRAA
;
A
#
# COMPACT_ATOMS: atom_id res chain seq x y z
N MET A 1 46.05 14.55 36.09
CA MET A 1 45.92 13.58 37.20
C MET A 1 44.96 14.17 38.23
N ALA A 2 43.67 13.82 38.16
CA ALA A 2 42.69 14.07 39.23
C ALA A 2 41.47 13.18 38.96
N LEU A 3 41.27 12.22 39.86
CA LEU A 3 40.13 11.29 39.94
C LEU A 3 39.01 11.93 40.75
N LEU A 4 37.76 11.84 40.29
CA LEU A 4 36.51 12.03 41.07
C LEU A 4 35.35 11.33 40.30
N PRO A 5 34.23 10.94 40.97
CA PRO A 5 33.98 9.54 41.32
C PRO A 5 32.80 8.89 40.56
N ALA A 6 32.70 7.57 40.72
CA ALA A 6 31.63 6.72 40.22
C ALA A 6 30.27 7.10 40.84
N GLY A 7 29.30 7.40 39.98
CA GLY A 7 27.89 7.58 40.34
C GLY A 7 26.99 7.17 39.17
N ASP A 8 26.18 6.13 39.41
CA ASP A 8 25.03 5.62 38.67
C ASP A 8 24.91 5.88 37.16
N ARG A 9 25.31 4.86 36.38
CA ARG A 9 24.84 4.68 35.00
C ARG A 9 23.54 3.86 35.01
N PRO A 10 22.50 4.27 34.26
CA PRO A 10 21.27 3.49 34.14
C PRO A 10 21.52 2.13 33.49
N ARG A 11 20.76 1.12 33.94
CA ARG A 11 20.84 -0.28 33.52
C ARG A 11 20.78 -0.45 32.00
N SER A 12 21.69 -1.27 31.49
CA SER A 12 21.94 -1.64 30.09
C SER A 12 20.67 -1.98 29.28
N PRO A 13 20.55 -1.51 28.01
CA PRO A 13 19.56 -1.97 27.06
C PRO A 13 19.98 -3.32 26.44
N LEU A 14 19.01 -4.20 26.16
CA LEU A 14 19.18 -5.55 25.60
C LEU A 14 20.39 -5.70 24.65
N ASP A 15 21.39 -6.49 25.08
CA ASP A 15 22.58 -6.83 24.29
C ASP A 15 22.21 -7.40 22.91
N LEU A 16 22.74 -6.80 21.84
CA LEU A 16 22.58 -7.21 20.43
C LEU A 16 22.77 -8.73 20.18
N PRO A 17 23.80 -9.42 20.75
CA PRO A 17 23.90 -10.87 20.62
C PRO A 17 22.80 -11.67 21.33
N ALA A 18 21.95 -11.04 22.16
CA ALA A 18 20.75 -11.63 22.73
C ALA A 18 19.60 -11.74 21.72
N ALA A 19 19.43 -10.83 20.77
CA ALA A 19 18.37 -10.91 19.75
C ALA A 19 18.56 -12.14 18.85
N ARG A 20 19.80 -12.35 18.37
CA ARG A 20 20.20 -13.55 17.62
C ARG A 20 20.04 -14.83 18.46
N ARG A 21 20.47 -14.83 19.73
CA ARG A 21 20.32 -15.99 20.64
C ARG A 21 18.86 -16.28 20.97
N LEU A 22 18.02 -15.25 21.11
CA LEU A 22 16.59 -15.37 21.40
C LEU A 22 15.84 -15.93 20.21
N ALA A 23 16.10 -15.41 19.00
CA ALA A 23 15.56 -15.95 17.75
C ALA A 23 15.92 -17.43 17.61
N LEU A 24 17.20 -17.78 17.69
CA LEU A 24 17.66 -19.17 17.56
C LEU A 24 17.11 -20.10 18.66
N ARG A 25 16.90 -19.61 19.89
CA ARG A 25 16.26 -20.38 20.97
C ARG A 25 14.76 -20.60 20.71
N ARG A 26 14.04 -19.59 20.22
CA ARG A 26 12.58 -19.67 20.01
C ARG A 26 12.20 -20.40 18.74
N LEU A 27 13.00 -20.29 17.67
CA LEU A 27 12.84 -21.09 16.45
C LEU A 27 12.91 -22.60 16.74
N ARG A 28 13.70 -23.03 17.74
CA ARG A 28 13.75 -24.43 18.20
C ARG A 28 12.49 -24.91 18.92
N HIS A 29 11.70 -24.03 19.55
CA HIS A 29 10.53 -24.41 20.36
C HIS A 29 9.19 -24.45 19.60
N VAL A 30 9.06 -23.73 18.47
CA VAL A 30 7.81 -23.70 17.66
C VAL A 30 7.42 -25.11 17.17
N ARG A 31 8.38 -26.02 17.01
CA ARG A 31 8.12 -27.40 16.56
C ARG A 31 7.52 -28.31 17.64
N HIS A 32 7.83 -28.13 18.93
CA HIS A 32 7.27 -29.00 19.96
C HIS A 32 5.75 -28.89 20.07
N ARG A 33 5.15 -27.76 19.67
CA ARG A 33 3.69 -27.60 19.64
C ARG A 33 3.03 -28.05 18.33
N ARG A 34 3.74 -28.10 17.20
CA ARG A 34 3.19 -28.61 15.92
C ARG A 34 3.38 -30.11 15.72
N GLY A 35 4.29 -30.75 16.46
CA GLY A 35 4.51 -32.21 16.43
C GLY A 35 3.64 -33.05 17.37
N ALA A 36 2.78 -32.43 18.19
CA ALA A 36 1.96 -33.13 19.19
C ALA A 36 0.52 -33.42 18.73
N ALA A 37 0.13 -33.03 17.52
CA ALA A 37 -1.11 -33.46 16.89
C ALA A 37 -0.77 -34.54 15.86
N GLY A 38 -0.86 -35.81 16.26
CA GLY A 38 -0.80 -36.93 15.32
C GLY A 38 -1.99 -36.89 14.36
N PRO A 39 -1.87 -37.44 13.15
CA PRO A 39 -2.99 -37.50 12.22
C PRO A 39 -4.03 -38.52 12.71
N ASP A 40 -5.30 -38.11 12.77
CA ASP A 40 -6.42 -39.04 12.89
C ASP A 40 -6.40 -40.02 11.70
N PRO A 41 -6.76 -41.31 11.91
CA PRO A 41 -6.81 -42.27 10.82
C PRO A 41 -7.95 -41.93 9.84
N PRO A 42 -7.77 -42.19 8.54
CA PRO A 42 -8.80 -41.92 7.54
C PRO A 42 -9.99 -42.87 7.69
N PRO A 43 -11.22 -42.43 7.37
CA PRO A 43 -12.39 -43.28 7.42
C PRO A 43 -12.41 -44.30 6.27
N ASP A 44 -12.96 -45.46 6.59
CA ASP A 44 -13.04 -46.66 5.76
C ASP A 44 -13.93 -46.46 4.52
N HIS A 45 -13.46 -46.90 3.35
CA HIS A 45 -14.19 -46.83 2.09
C HIS A 45 -14.96 -48.14 1.84
N HIS A 46 -16.29 -48.09 1.91
CA HIS A 46 -17.15 -49.14 1.36
C HIS A 46 -17.89 -48.71 0.09
N ARG A 47 -17.56 -49.43 -0.99
CA ARG A 47 -18.38 -49.91 -2.12
C ARG A 47 -19.28 -48.94 -2.90
N VAL A 48 -18.74 -48.56 -4.06
CA VAL A 48 -19.29 -48.63 -5.44
C VAL A 48 -20.74 -49.13 -5.60
N HIS A 49 -21.60 -48.28 -6.17
CA HIS A 49 -22.60 -48.67 -7.16
C HIS A 49 -22.53 -47.71 -8.36
N ARG A 50 -22.29 -48.29 -9.54
CA ARG A 50 -22.41 -47.65 -10.86
C ARG A 50 -23.89 -47.40 -11.15
N ASP A 51 -24.21 -46.23 -11.69
CA ASP A 51 -25.12 -46.15 -12.83
C ASP A 51 -24.87 -44.87 -13.64
N GLY A 52 -24.71 -45.07 -14.95
CA GLY A 52 -24.38 -44.02 -15.90
C GLY A 52 -25.62 -43.33 -16.47
N ARG A 53 -25.45 -42.09 -16.91
CA ARG A 53 -26.13 -41.51 -18.08
C ARG A 53 -25.45 -40.22 -18.51
N ALA A 54 -25.01 -40.21 -19.76
CA ALA A 54 -24.41 -39.10 -20.47
C ALA A 54 -25.46 -38.05 -20.92
N ARG A 55 -25.11 -36.76 -20.87
CA ARG A 55 -25.69 -35.64 -21.65
C ARG A 55 -24.58 -34.58 -21.84
N ARG A 56 -23.93 -34.52 -23.00
CA ARG A 56 -24.20 -33.70 -24.20
C ARG A 56 -24.12 -32.18 -23.96
N GLU A 57 -23.04 -31.58 -24.47
CA GLU A 57 -22.76 -30.15 -24.61
C GLU A 57 -23.62 -29.49 -25.72
N PRO A 58 -23.87 -28.17 -25.66
CA PRO A 58 -24.53 -27.41 -26.72
C PRO A 58 -23.53 -26.74 -27.70
N PRO A 59 -23.91 -26.49 -28.97
CA PRO A 59 -23.04 -25.90 -29.99
C PRO A 59 -23.10 -24.35 -30.02
N PRO A 60 -22.17 -23.67 -30.73
CA PRO A 60 -21.99 -22.22 -30.67
C PRO A 60 -22.90 -21.43 -31.64
N GLN A 61 -23.15 -20.16 -31.28
CA GLN A 61 -23.96 -19.18 -32.01
C GLN A 61 -23.25 -18.68 -33.28
N ARG A 62 -24.03 -18.47 -34.36
CA ARG A 62 -23.58 -17.92 -35.64
C ARG A 62 -23.83 -16.41 -35.71
N ASP A 63 -22.82 -15.69 -36.19
CA ASP A 63 -22.86 -14.30 -36.62
C ASP A 63 -23.74 -14.11 -37.87
N GLY A 64 -24.65 -13.13 -37.82
CA GLY A 64 -25.41 -12.67 -38.98
C GLY A 64 -25.12 -11.20 -39.28
N ARG A 65 -24.27 -10.96 -40.29
CA ARG A 65 -24.10 -9.66 -40.94
C ARG A 65 -25.22 -9.46 -41.95
N GLY A 66 -25.91 -8.32 -41.89
CA GLY A 66 -26.84 -7.86 -42.92
C GLY A 66 -26.51 -6.42 -43.29
N ASP A 67 -26.38 -6.18 -44.59
CA ASP A 67 -26.08 -4.91 -45.27
C ASP A 67 -27.09 -4.77 -46.45
N PRO A 68 -27.24 -3.62 -47.17
CA PRO A 68 -28.29 -2.63 -46.90
C PRO A 68 -29.20 -2.21 -48.10
N ALA A 69 -30.16 -1.30 -47.78
CA ALA A 69 -30.85 -0.28 -48.64
C ALA A 69 -32.05 -0.72 -49.52
N PRO A 70 -32.90 0.19 -50.11
CA PRO A 70 -32.88 1.67 -50.15
C PRO A 70 -34.26 2.41 -49.98
N GLY A 71 -34.25 3.76 -49.97
CA GLY A 71 -35.38 4.58 -50.48
C GLY A 71 -35.88 5.77 -49.64
N ARG A 72 -35.63 7.01 -50.12
CA ARG A 72 -36.15 8.33 -49.68
C ARG A 72 -37.46 8.71 -50.45
N PRO A 73 -38.27 9.73 -50.04
CA PRO A 73 -38.04 11.18 -50.29
C PRO A 73 -38.36 12.10 -49.09
N ASP A 74 -37.51 13.05 -48.71
CA ASP A 74 -37.46 14.49 -49.09
C ASP A 74 -38.76 15.30 -48.89
N HIS A 75 -38.74 16.27 -47.97
CA HIS A 75 -39.44 17.56 -48.08
C HIS A 75 -38.88 18.60 -47.09
N GLY A 76 -38.48 19.77 -47.61
CA GLY A 76 -38.92 21.07 -47.07
C GLY A 76 -37.91 21.90 -46.25
N ARG A 77 -37.23 22.83 -46.92
CA ARG A 77 -36.48 23.96 -46.30
C ARG A 77 -37.34 25.23 -46.20
N ARG A 78 -37.13 25.98 -45.09
CA ARG A 78 -37.17 27.47 -44.89
C ARG A 78 -38.55 28.18 -44.83
N PRO A 79 -38.67 29.44 -44.30
CA PRO A 79 -37.62 30.41 -43.89
C PRO A 79 -37.80 31.13 -42.51
N LEU A 80 -36.71 31.76 -42.05
CA LEU A 80 -36.63 32.78 -40.98
C LEU A 80 -37.17 34.14 -41.46
N ARG A 81 -37.86 34.90 -40.60
CA ARG A 81 -37.96 36.38 -40.65
C ARG A 81 -38.26 37.04 -39.28
N PRO A 82 -37.95 38.35 -39.11
CA PRO A 82 -37.42 38.95 -37.88
C PRO A 82 -38.32 40.05 -37.26
N ARG A 83 -38.15 40.38 -35.97
CA ARG A 83 -38.59 41.65 -35.31
C ARG A 83 -37.85 41.89 -33.97
N PRO A 84 -37.86 43.10 -33.36
CA PRO A 84 -37.32 44.39 -33.81
C PRO A 84 -36.30 44.98 -32.81
N ARG A 85 -35.62 46.06 -33.19
CA ARG A 85 -34.62 46.80 -32.37
C ARG A 85 -35.24 47.99 -31.61
N HIS A 86 -34.59 48.32 -30.47
CA HIS A 86 -34.34 49.63 -29.81
C HIS A 86 -34.75 49.69 -28.32
N PRO A 87 -34.12 50.52 -27.45
CA PRO A 87 -32.81 51.15 -27.48
C PRO A 87 -31.95 50.90 -26.21
N THR A 88 -30.72 51.41 -26.26
CA THR A 88 -29.62 51.35 -25.29
C THR A 88 -29.93 51.89 -23.88
N ARG A 89 -29.44 51.18 -22.84
CA ARG A 89 -29.02 51.79 -21.57
C ARG A 89 -27.76 51.10 -21.04
N SER A 90 -26.73 51.93 -20.88
CA SER A 90 -25.47 51.67 -20.19
C SER A 90 -25.69 51.19 -18.76
N SER A 91 -25.07 50.07 -18.38
CA SER A 91 -24.73 49.76 -16.99
C SER A 91 -23.70 48.63 -16.99
N SER A 92 -22.47 48.99 -16.66
CA SER A 92 -21.34 48.12 -16.42
C SER A 92 -21.57 47.25 -15.19
N ASN A 93 -21.59 45.93 -15.37
CA ASN A 93 -21.05 44.99 -14.37
C ASN A 93 -20.68 43.68 -15.09
N ARG A 94 -19.45 43.64 -15.60
CA ARG A 94 -18.80 42.37 -15.95
C ARG A 94 -18.36 41.71 -14.65
N PRO A 95 -18.61 40.40 -14.44
CA PRO A 95 -17.91 39.67 -13.39
C PRO A 95 -16.42 39.73 -13.70
N THR A 96 -15.64 40.25 -12.76
CA THR A 96 -14.18 40.27 -12.79
C THR A 96 -13.64 38.86 -13.06
N GLY A 97 -12.66 38.79 -13.95
CA GLY A 97 -12.20 37.57 -14.59
C GLY A 97 -11.80 36.46 -13.64
N MET A 98 -12.22 35.25 -14.02
CA MET A 98 -11.67 34.01 -13.47
C MET A 98 -10.20 33.94 -13.92
N ARG A 99 -9.30 34.32 -13.01
CA ARG A 99 -7.85 34.34 -13.23
C ARG A 99 -7.41 32.91 -13.54
N ARG A 100 -6.79 32.66 -14.70
CA ARG A 100 -6.18 31.36 -14.98
C ARG A 100 -5.12 31.08 -13.90
N PRO A 101 -5.12 29.90 -13.27
CA PRO A 101 -4.08 29.50 -12.32
C PRO A 101 -2.68 29.71 -12.90
N THR A 102 -1.81 30.42 -12.19
CA THR A 102 -0.41 30.60 -12.58
C THR A 102 0.41 29.36 -12.22
N ALA A 103 1.64 29.23 -12.72
CA ALA A 103 2.52 28.11 -12.36
C ALA A 103 2.74 27.98 -10.84
N MET A 104 2.84 29.12 -10.12
CA MET A 104 2.94 29.15 -8.65
C MET A 104 1.68 28.59 -7.96
N ASP A 105 0.49 28.72 -8.57
CA ASP A 105 -0.76 28.16 -8.05
C ASP A 105 -0.74 26.62 -8.14
N HIS A 106 -0.18 26.06 -9.22
CA HIS A 106 -0.09 24.59 -9.36
C HIS A 106 0.94 23.96 -8.43
N GLN A 107 2.10 24.58 -8.24
CA GLN A 107 3.10 24.10 -7.28
C GLN A 107 2.53 24.07 -5.86
N GLN A 108 1.91 25.16 -5.42
CA GLN A 108 1.32 25.22 -4.09
C GLN A 108 0.23 24.16 -3.91
N ARG A 109 -0.63 23.94 -4.91
CA ARG A 109 -1.64 22.87 -4.87
C ARG A 109 -1.04 21.48 -4.71
N VAL A 110 0.12 21.21 -5.33
CA VAL A 110 0.83 19.94 -5.12
C VAL A 110 1.25 19.81 -3.66
N LEU A 111 1.85 20.85 -3.07
CA LEU A 111 2.25 20.83 -1.67
C LEU A 111 1.03 20.66 -0.75
N ASP A 112 -0.03 21.43 -0.96
CA ASP A 112 -1.27 21.33 -0.18
C ASP A 112 -1.88 19.93 -0.29
N ALA A 113 -1.92 19.32 -1.47
CA ALA A 113 -2.42 17.96 -1.66
C ALA A 113 -1.57 16.90 -0.92
N LEU A 114 -0.28 17.18 -0.68
CA LEU A 114 0.61 16.26 0.03
C LEU A 114 0.64 16.50 1.53
N ASP A 115 0.37 17.72 1.99
CA ASP A 115 0.47 18.12 3.39
C ASP A 115 -0.90 18.14 4.10
N ALA A 116 -2.01 18.23 3.37
CA ALA A 116 -3.34 18.32 3.96
C ALA A 116 -3.84 16.99 4.57
N ASP A 117 -4.56 17.13 5.69
CA ASP A 117 -5.32 16.05 6.34
C ASP A 117 -6.49 15.57 5.48
N ASP A 118 -7.14 16.50 4.75
CA ASP A 118 -8.09 16.22 3.68
C ASP A 118 -7.51 16.68 2.32
N PRO A 119 -6.79 15.80 1.61
CA PRO A 119 -6.18 16.15 0.34
C PRO A 119 -7.18 16.16 -0.83
N ALA A 120 -8.41 15.65 -0.66
CA ALA A 120 -9.34 15.41 -1.76
C ALA A 120 -9.66 16.66 -2.60
N PRO A 121 -9.90 17.86 -2.02
CA PRO A 121 -10.15 19.07 -2.79
C PRO A 121 -8.98 19.45 -3.70
N HIS A 122 -7.75 19.40 -3.17
CA HIS A 122 -6.53 19.74 -3.91
C HIS A 122 -6.24 18.70 -5.00
N LEU A 123 -6.40 17.41 -4.70
CA LEU A 123 -6.22 16.33 -5.65
C LEU A 123 -7.23 16.41 -6.81
N ASN A 124 -8.49 16.76 -6.55
CA ASN A 124 -9.49 16.92 -7.61
C ASN A 124 -9.12 18.06 -8.57
N LEU A 125 -8.59 19.16 -8.05
CA LEU A 125 -8.12 20.30 -8.87
C LEU A 125 -6.89 19.94 -9.69
N LEU A 126 -5.93 19.22 -9.10
CA LEU A 126 -4.73 18.75 -9.80
C LEU A 126 -5.07 17.73 -10.89
N ALA A 127 -5.98 16.80 -10.59
CA ALA A 127 -6.42 15.78 -11.54
C ALA A 127 -7.14 16.37 -12.74
N GLY A 128 -7.79 17.54 -12.61
CA GLY A 128 -8.35 18.32 -13.72
C GLY A 128 -7.38 19.35 -14.34
N GLY A 129 -6.19 19.50 -13.77
CA GLY A 129 -5.20 20.55 -14.10
C GLY A 129 -4.10 20.11 -15.08
N PRO A 130 -2.93 20.75 -15.07
CA PRO A 130 -1.83 20.42 -15.97
C PRO A 130 -1.32 18.99 -15.73
N ALA A 131 -0.88 18.31 -16.80
CA ALA A 131 -0.40 16.93 -16.74
C ALA A 131 0.95 16.77 -16.04
N ALA A 132 1.77 17.82 -16.07
CA ALA A 132 3.03 17.91 -15.36
C ALA A 132 3.15 19.27 -14.66
N VAL A 133 3.68 19.26 -13.43
CA VAL A 133 3.91 20.44 -12.61
C VAL A 133 5.36 20.44 -12.16
N ASP A 134 6.08 21.54 -12.39
CA ASP A 134 7.41 21.70 -11.78
C ASP A 134 7.24 22.07 -10.31
N CYS A 135 7.91 21.35 -9.41
CA CYS A 135 7.73 21.49 -7.97
C CYS A 135 9.08 21.40 -7.23
N PRO A 136 9.92 22.45 -7.32
CA PRO A 136 11.27 22.47 -6.74
C PRO A 136 11.28 22.34 -5.20
N ASP A 137 10.21 22.72 -4.51
CA ASP A 137 10.10 22.64 -3.04
C ASP A 137 9.98 21.21 -2.51
N LEU A 138 9.67 20.26 -3.39
CA LEU A 138 9.82 18.87 -3.02
C LEU A 138 11.32 18.51 -2.92
N GLY A 139 12.20 19.21 -3.61
CA GLY A 139 13.65 19.04 -3.67
C GLY A 139 14.17 19.18 -5.11
N SER A 140 15.48 19.15 -5.30
CA SER A 140 16.11 19.47 -6.60
C SER A 140 15.53 18.66 -7.79
N GLY A 141 15.05 19.40 -8.80
CA GLY A 141 14.74 18.90 -10.15
C GLY A 141 13.40 18.16 -10.34
N ARG A 142 12.43 18.32 -9.43
CA ARG A 142 11.23 17.46 -9.41
C ARG A 142 10.12 17.93 -10.36
N LEU A 143 9.91 17.14 -11.42
CA LEU A 143 8.69 17.18 -12.22
C LEU A 143 7.64 16.26 -11.58
N VAL A 144 6.42 16.75 -11.37
CA VAL A 144 5.30 16.00 -10.78
C VAL A 144 4.29 15.67 -11.86
N LEU A 145 4.05 14.39 -12.12
CA LEU A 145 3.01 13.92 -13.02
C LEU A 145 1.72 13.69 -12.24
N THR A 146 0.62 14.28 -12.72
CA THR A 146 -0.68 14.33 -12.01
C THR A 146 -1.77 13.51 -12.70
N ARG A 147 -1.60 13.24 -14.00
CA ARG A 147 -2.58 12.55 -14.86
C ARG A 147 -2.34 11.05 -14.92
N HIS A 148 -3.41 10.30 -15.05
CA HIS A 148 -3.38 8.83 -15.02
C HIS A 148 -2.52 8.25 -16.14
N ALA A 149 -2.70 8.74 -17.36
CA ALA A 149 -1.97 8.25 -18.52
C ALA A 149 -0.45 8.44 -18.38
N ASP A 150 0.00 9.61 -17.95
CA ASP A 150 1.42 9.95 -17.80
C ASP A 150 2.06 9.21 -16.63
N VAL A 151 1.38 9.13 -15.48
CA VAL A 151 1.81 8.33 -14.33
C VAL A 151 1.92 6.86 -14.73
N ARG A 152 0.91 6.31 -15.40
CA ARG A 152 0.91 4.92 -15.84
C ARG A 152 2.01 4.62 -16.85
N ARG A 153 2.30 5.56 -17.77
CA ARG A 153 3.43 5.46 -18.70
C ARG A 153 4.75 5.43 -17.95
N ALA A 154 5.01 6.39 -17.07
CA ALA A 154 6.26 6.46 -16.29
C ALA A 154 6.46 5.26 -15.34
N LEU A 155 5.39 4.58 -14.93
CA LEU A 155 5.48 3.34 -14.14
C LEU A 155 5.93 2.12 -14.96
N ARG A 156 5.78 2.15 -16.29
CA ARG A 156 6.03 1.02 -17.20
C ARG A 156 7.25 1.21 -18.11
N ASP A 157 7.50 2.45 -18.53
CA ASP A 157 8.49 2.80 -19.53
C ASP A 157 9.91 2.65 -18.96
N ASP A 158 10.79 1.93 -19.67
CA ASP A 158 12.16 1.62 -19.25
C ASP A 158 13.06 2.87 -19.17
N ALA A 159 12.63 4.01 -19.73
CA ALA A 159 13.28 5.30 -19.53
C ALA A 159 13.17 5.82 -18.08
N PHE A 160 12.31 5.23 -17.24
CA PHE A 160 12.04 5.67 -15.87
C PHE A 160 12.39 4.57 -14.87
N GLY A 161 13.58 4.68 -14.27
CA GLY A 161 14.13 3.67 -13.36
C GLY A 161 13.83 3.92 -11.88
N CYS A 162 13.88 2.84 -11.10
CA CYS A 162 13.84 2.87 -9.63
C CYS A 162 15.23 2.82 -9.00
N ALA A 163 16.24 2.24 -9.66
CA ALA A 163 17.53 1.94 -9.04
C ALA A 163 18.26 3.15 -8.44
N PRO A 164 18.29 4.32 -9.09
CA PRO A 164 18.90 5.52 -8.48
C PRO A 164 18.16 6.01 -7.21
N SER A 165 16.93 5.57 -6.97
CA SER A 165 16.13 5.97 -5.80
C SER A 165 16.72 5.48 -4.48
N ALA A 166 17.47 4.37 -4.46
CA ALA A 166 18.19 3.95 -3.26
C ALA A 166 19.23 5.01 -2.83
N GLY A 167 19.99 5.55 -3.80
CA GLY A 167 20.95 6.61 -3.53
C GLY A 167 20.29 7.88 -3.01
N HIS A 168 19.15 8.28 -3.60
CA HIS A 168 18.37 9.42 -3.13
C HIS A 168 17.80 9.21 -1.72
N PHE A 169 17.32 8.00 -1.42
CA PHE A 169 16.84 7.63 -0.10
C PHE A 169 17.97 7.71 0.94
N LEU A 170 19.09 7.06 0.67
CA LEU A 170 20.27 7.06 1.55
C LEU A 170 20.86 8.46 1.77
N ALA A 171 20.87 9.30 0.72
CA ALA A 171 21.34 10.68 0.83
C ALA A 171 20.47 11.54 1.76
N GLY A 172 19.16 11.23 1.84
CA GLY A 172 18.22 11.88 2.75
C GLY A 172 18.35 11.44 4.21
N LEU A 173 19.06 10.35 4.49
CA LEU A 173 19.26 9.87 5.86
C LEU A 173 20.40 10.62 6.57
N PRO A 174 20.35 10.72 7.91
CA PRO A 174 21.48 11.13 8.75
C PRO A 174 22.75 10.36 8.38
N ALA A 175 23.89 11.04 8.32
CA ALA A 175 25.16 10.45 7.87
C ALA A 175 25.55 9.19 8.67
N ALA A 176 25.26 9.17 9.97
CA ALA A 176 25.53 8.04 10.87
C ALA A 176 24.78 6.75 10.49
N LEU A 177 23.63 6.86 9.81
CA LEU A 177 22.80 5.72 9.44
C LEU A 177 23.16 5.12 8.08
N ARG A 178 23.76 5.91 7.18
CA ARG A 178 23.98 5.52 5.78
C ARG A 178 24.79 4.22 5.62
N PRO A 179 25.89 3.99 6.36
CA PRO A 179 26.65 2.74 6.22
C PRO A 179 25.84 1.51 6.60
N ALA A 180 25.09 1.58 7.72
CA ALA A 180 24.28 0.47 8.19
C ALA A 180 23.14 0.14 7.21
N LEU A 181 22.49 1.18 6.64
CA LEU A 181 21.39 1.02 5.69
C LEU A 181 21.81 0.86 4.23
N ALA A 182 23.10 0.87 3.89
CA ALA A 182 23.57 0.67 2.52
C ALA A 182 22.95 -0.56 1.80
N PRO A 183 22.68 -1.70 2.48
CA PRO A 183 22.03 -2.86 1.87
C PRO A 183 20.61 -2.63 1.33
N VAL A 184 19.94 -1.52 1.64
CA VAL A 184 18.64 -1.18 1.03
C VAL A 184 18.73 -1.10 -0.49
N SER A 185 19.90 -0.80 -1.04
CA SER A 185 20.14 -0.79 -2.50
C SER A 185 19.89 -2.15 -3.17
N SER A 186 19.91 -3.24 -2.39
CA SER A 186 19.63 -4.60 -2.86
C SER A 186 18.15 -4.99 -2.77
N TRP A 187 17.27 -4.08 -2.34
CA TRP A 187 15.83 -4.30 -2.38
C TRP A 187 15.36 -4.40 -3.82
N ALA A 188 14.49 -5.36 -4.13
CA ALA A 188 13.88 -5.45 -5.44
C ALA A 188 13.23 -4.11 -5.87
N LEU A 189 12.68 -3.36 -4.92
CA LEU A 189 12.12 -2.01 -5.11
C LEU A 189 13.13 -1.01 -5.73
N TYR A 190 14.42 -1.15 -5.45
CA TYR A 190 15.48 -0.26 -5.91
C TYR A 190 16.43 -0.94 -6.91
N THR A 191 15.90 -1.88 -7.69
CA THR A 191 16.62 -2.48 -8.81
C THR A 191 15.82 -2.31 -10.09
N ASP A 192 16.45 -2.41 -11.25
CA ASP A 192 15.79 -2.35 -12.56
C ASP A 192 16.26 -3.51 -13.46
N GLY A 193 15.65 -3.64 -14.64
CA GLY A 193 16.12 -4.53 -15.69
C GLY A 193 16.25 -6.00 -15.27
N ALA A 194 17.41 -6.60 -15.56
CA ALA A 194 17.66 -8.02 -15.33
C ALA A 194 17.69 -8.40 -13.85
N ASP A 195 18.32 -7.57 -13.00
CA ASP A 195 18.38 -7.81 -11.56
C ASP A 195 17.01 -7.74 -10.90
N HIS A 196 16.21 -6.75 -11.27
CA HIS A 196 14.83 -6.67 -10.79
C HIS A 196 14.00 -7.88 -11.22
N ARG A 197 14.10 -8.31 -12.50
CA ARG A 197 13.39 -9.52 -12.98
C ARG A 197 13.83 -10.77 -12.22
N ARG A 198 15.13 -10.92 -11.94
CA ARG A 198 15.69 -12.01 -11.13
C ARG A 198 15.11 -12.01 -9.73
N LEU A 199 15.29 -10.92 -8.98
CA LEU A 199 14.80 -10.79 -7.60
C LEU A 199 13.28 -11.00 -7.51
N ARG A 200 12.52 -10.36 -8.40
CA ARG A 200 11.06 -10.42 -8.42
C ARG A 200 10.52 -11.80 -8.77
N SER A 201 11.14 -12.51 -9.70
CA SER A 201 10.77 -13.89 -10.04
C SER A 201 10.90 -14.83 -8.83
N LEU A 202 11.96 -14.64 -8.04
CA LEU A 202 12.22 -15.45 -6.85
C LEU A 202 11.26 -15.13 -5.72
N LEU A 203 11.02 -13.84 -5.47
CA LEU A 203 9.98 -13.40 -4.55
C LEU A 203 8.61 -13.97 -4.96
N ALA A 204 8.25 -13.93 -6.25
CA ALA A 204 6.96 -14.38 -6.77
C ALA A 204 6.66 -15.86 -6.47
N LYS A 205 7.69 -16.73 -6.48
CA LYS A 205 7.57 -18.14 -6.09
C LYS A 205 7.22 -18.31 -4.60
N ALA A 206 7.56 -17.33 -3.78
CA ALA A 206 7.32 -17.34 -2.34
C ALA A 206 5.99 -16.67 -1.93
N PHE A 207 5.42 -15.78 -2.75
CA PHE A 207 4.13 -15.09 -2.48
C PHE A 207 3.05 -15.53 -3.48
N THR A 208 2.74 -16.83 -3.48
CA THR A 208 1.74 -17.38 -4.38
C THR A 208 0.31 -17.06 -3.89
N PRO A 209 -0.67 -16.95 -4.80
CA PRO A 209 -2.08 -16.80 -4.42
C PRO A 209 -2.56 -17.85 -3.42
N ARG A 210 -2.06 -19.09 -3.54
CA ARG A 210 -2.34 -20.19 -2.61
C ARG A 210 -1.85 -19.88 -1.18
N ARG A 211 -0.63 -19.36 -1.02
CA ARG A 211 -0.09 -19.00 0.30
C ARG A 211 -0.89 -17.84 0.91
N ILE A 212 -1.26 -16.85 0.11
CA ILE A 212 -2.09 -15.73 0.57
C ILE A 212 -3.47 -16.22 1.02
N ALA A 213 -4.13 -17.06 0.23
CA ALA A 213 -5.42 -17.64 0.59
C ALA A 213 -5.35 -18.47 1.91
N ALA A 214 -4.25 -19.19 2.14
CA ALA A 214 -4.05 -19.95 3.38
C ALA A 214 -3.97 -19.06 4.65
N LEU A 215 -3.65 -17.77 4.52
CA LEU A 215 -3.61 -16.84 5.65
C LEU A 215 -5.01 -16.37 6.09
N GLU A 216 -6.04 -16.56 5.28
CA GLU A 216 -7.37 -15.98 5.52
C GLU A 216 -7.95 -16.35 6.90
N ALA A 217 -7.86 -17.62 7.29
CA ALA A 217 -8.37 -18.08 8.58
C ALA A 217 -7.60 -17.46 9.75
N GLY A 218 -6.26 -17.42 9.67
CA GLY A 218 -5.39 -16.83 10.68
C GLY A 218 -5.60 -15.31 10.82
N THR A 219 -5.68 -14.60 9.69
CA THR A 219 -5.96 -13.17 9.64
C THR A 219 -7.35 -12.86 10.20
N THR A 220 -8.37 -13.66 9.87
CA THR A 220 -9.73 -13.50 10.42
C THR A 220 -9.75 -13.66 11.94
N ALA A 221 -9.07 -14.68 12.47
CA ALA A 221 -8.95 -14.88 13.91
C ALA A 221 -8.21 -13.71 14.59
N ALA A 222 -7.13 -13.21 13.97
CA ALA A 222 -6.38 -12.06 14.47
C ALA A 222 -7.26 -10.79 14.52
N VAL A 223 -7.99 -10.48 13.45
CA VAL A 223 -8.91 -9.33 13.38
C VAL A 223 -9.99 -9.44 14.46
N ARG A 224 -10.63 -10.61 14.60
CA ARG A 224 -11.64 -10.83 15.65
C ARG A 224 -11.07 -10.63 17.05
N GLY A 225 -9.86 -11.14 17.32
CA GLY A 225 -9.20 -10.95 18.61
C GLY A 225 -8.83 -9.49 18.90
N LEU A 226 -8.33 -8.76 17.90
CA LEU A 226 -7.99 -7.33 18.00
C LEU A 226 -9.23 -6.49 18.27
N LEU A 227 -10.28 -6.67 17.47
CA LEU A 227 -11.58 -6.01 17.67
C LEU A 227 -12.22 -6.40 19.01
N GLY A 228 -12.12 -7.66 19.42
CA GLY A 228 -12.64 -8.13 20.71
C GLY A 228 -12.00 -7.42 21.91
N ARG A 229 -10.68 -7.20 21.87
CA ARG A 229 -9.96 -6.45 22.93
C ARG A 229 -10.38 -4.98 22.98
N LEU A 230 -10.50 -4.32 21.83
CA LEU A 230 -11.02 -2.95 21.76
C LEU A 230 -12.45 -2.86 22.32
N ALA A 231 -13.30 -3.85 22.03
CA ALA A 231 -14.68 -3.85 22.51
C ALA A 231 -14.74 -4.03 24.04
N ALA A 232 -13.93 -4.92 24.59
CA ALA A 232 -13.85 -5.17 26.02
C ALA A 232 -13.34 -3.94 26.80
N ALA A 233 -12.47 -3.13 26.18
CA ALA A 233 -11.98 -1.86 26.73
C ALA A 233 -12.96 -0.69 26.56
N GLY A 234 -14.14 -0.90 25.97
CA GLY A 234 -15.13 0.15 25.70
C GLY A 234 -14.81 1.04 24.49
N GLY A 235 -13.77 0.73 23.74
CA GLY A 235 -13.26 1.53 22.63
C GLY A 235 -11.73 1.57 22.63
N GLY A 236 -11.17 2.60 22.03
CA GLY A 236 -9.73 2.85 21.98
C GLY A 236 -9.26 3.24 20.59
N ASP A 237 -7.97 3.46 20.45
CA ASP A 237 -7.36 3.83 19.18
C ASP A 237 -7.26 2.62 18.23
N ALA A 238 -7.95 2.68 17.09
CA ALA A 238 -7.91 1.65 16.05
C ALA A 238 -6.53 1.48 15.43
N VAL A 239 -5.72 2.55 15.38
CA VAL A 239 -4.35 2.46 14.85
C VAL A 239 -3.57 1.48 15.70
N ARG A 240 -3.45 1.77 17.00
CA ARG A 240 -2.72 0.92 17.97
C ARG A 240 -3.37 -0.44 18.17
N GLY A 241 -4.71 -0.49 18.20
CA GLY A 241 -5.46 -1.68 18.56
C GLY A 241 -5.77 -2.64 17.42
N LEU A 242 -5.62 -2.22 16.16
CA LEU A 242 -6.00 -3.02 14.98
C LEU A 242 -5.08 -2.79 13.78
N ALA A 243 -5.07 -1.57 13.23
CA ALA A 243 -4.49 -1.28 11.91
C ALA A 243 -2.96 -1.45 11.90
N PHE A 244 -2.30 -1.13 13.00
CA PHE A 244 -0.87 -1.26 13.16
C PHE A 244 -0.39 -2.70 13.48
N PRO A 245 -0.99 -3.44 14.42
CA PRO A 245 -0.54 -4.80 14.71
C PRO A 245 -0.87 -5.81 13.60
N LEU A 246 -2.03 -5.70 12.93
CA LEU A 246 -2.50 -6.71 11.98
C LEU A 246 -1.51 -7.02 10.82
N PRO A 247 -0.89 -6.01 10.17
CA PRO A 247 0.09 -6.27 9.11
C PRO A 247 1.30 -7.04 9.61
N VAL A 248 1.86 -6.67 10.78
CA VAL A 248 3.01 -7.36 11.39
C VAL A 248 2.67 -8.81 11.70
N LEU A 249 1.48 -9.08 12.26
CA LEU A 249 1.03 -10.44 12.56
C LEU A 249 1.00 -11.31 11.30
N THR A 250 0.45 -10.76 10.22
CA THR A 250 0.19 -11.49 8.98
C THR A 250 1.47 -11.70 8.17
N ILE A 251 2.32 -10.68 8.04
CA ILE A 251 3.59 -10.80 7.32
C ILE A 251 4.57 -11.71 8.08
N SER A 252 4.56 -11.67 9.42
CA SER A 252 5.37 -12.58 10.24
C SER A 252 5.02 -14.03 9.98
N GLU A 253 3.73 -14.36 9.85
CA GLU A 253 3.28 -15.71 9.52
C GLU A 253 3.75 -16.14 8.12
N LEU A 254 3.62 -15.26 7.14
CA LEU A 254 4.06 -15.52 5.76
C LEU A 254 5.58 -15.73 5.66
N LEU A 255 6.35 -14.96 6.43
CA LEU A 255 7.81 -15.09 6.56
C LEU A 255 8.24 -16.26 7.45
N GLY A 256 7.31 -16.96 8.09
CA GLY A 256 7.60 -18.11 8.97
C GLY A 256 8.23 -17.72 10.32
N LEU A 257 8.01 -16.50 10.77
CA LEU A 257 8.59 -15.97 12.01
C LEU A 257 7.80 -16.48 13.24
N PRO A 258 8.48 -16.78 14.37
CA PRO A 258 7.82 -17.19 15.60
C PRO A 258 6.85 -16.14 16.12
N ALA A 259 5.65 -16.58 16.53
CA ALA A 259 4.67 -15.68 17.14
C ALA A 259 5.19 -14.99 18.41
N ALA A 260 6.13 -15.60 19.14
CA ALA A 260 6.73 -15.02 20.33
C ALA A 260 7.59 -13.77 20.04
N ASP A 261 8.02 -13.57 18.79
CA ASP A 261 8.90 -12.46 18.39
C ASP A 261 8.13 -11.26 17.85
N ARG A 262 6.79 -11.35 17.78
CA ARG A 262 5.92 -10.32 17.19
C ARG A 262 6.10 -8.95 17.84
N ASP A 263 6.25 -8.89 19.16
CA ASP A 263 6.43 -7.61 19.87
C ASP A 263 7.79 -6.97 19.55
N LEU A 264 8.84 -7.77 19.36
CA LEU A 264 10.16 -7.30 18.95
C LEU A 264 10.14 -6.80 17.51
N LEU A 265 9.56 -7.58 16.60
CA LEU A 265 9.40 -7.20 15.19
C LEU A 265 8.58 -5.92 15.04
N LYS A 266 7.53 -5.79 15.87
CA LYS A 266 6.72 -4.58 15.96
C LYS A 266 7.58 -3.39 16.39
N GLN A 267 8.31 -3.51 17.50
CA GLN A 267 9.18 -2.44 18.02
C GLN A 267 10.22 -2.01 17.00
N TRP A 268 10.91 -2.95 16.35
CA TRP A 268 11.90 -2.60 15.33
C TRP A 268 11.24 -1.91 14.13
N SER A 269 10.04 -2.33 13.74
CA SER A 269 9.30 -1.68 12.66
C SER A 269 8.82 -0.27 13.05
N ASP A 270 8.39 -0.06 14.31
CA ASP A 270 8.05 1.26 14.88
C ASP A 270 9.22 2.24 14.83
N ASP A 271 10.44 1.76 15.10
CA ASP A 271 11.62 2.62 15.05
C ASP A 271 12.02 2.93 13.61
N LEU A 272 11.98 1.93 12.73
CA LEU A 272 12.40 2.07 11.34
C LEU A 272 11.43 2.88 10.48
N ILE A 273 10.15 2.98 10.85
CA ILE A 273 9.19 3.84 10.16
C ILE A 273 9.59 5.32 10.21
N ARG A 274 10.37 5.73 11.24
CA ARG A 274 10.88 7.10 11.39
C ARG A 274 11.88 7.48 10.31
N LEU A 275 12.39 6.53 9.53
CA LEU A 275 13.26 6.79 8.37
C LEU A 275 12.56 7.59 7.26
N VAL A 276 11.22 7.61 7.24
CA VAL A 276 10.44 8.38 6.26
C VAL A 276 9.81 9.64 6.86
N GLU A 277 10.06 9.90 8.15
CA GLU A 277 9.66 11.14 8.84
C GLU A 277 10.77 12.20 8.68
N PRO A 278 10.42 13.50 8.62
CA PRO A 278 11.40 14.57 8.49
C PRO A 278 12.24 14.73 9.76
N ASP A 279 13.55 14.96 9.58
CA ASP A 279 14.52 15.40 10.60
C ASP A 279 14.48 14.63 11.94
N PRO A 280 14.85 13.32 11.96
CA PRO A 280 14.89 12.54 13.19
C PRO A 280 15.89 13.14 14.20
N SER A 281 15.54 13.13 15.48
CA SER A 281 16.45 13.56 16.54
C SER A 281 17.70 12.67 16.62
N ALA A 282 18.74 13.10 17.37
CA ALA A 282 19.92 12.26 17.60
C ALA A 282 19.56 10.94 18.32
N GLU A 283 18.61 10.98 19.25
CA GLU A 283 18.09 9.80 19.95
C GLU A 283 17.34 8.87 18.99
N ASP A 284 16.52 9.43 18.09
CA ASP A 284 15.83 8.66 17.06
C ASP A 284 16.81 8.00 16.10
N THR A 285 17.85 8.74 15.67
CA THR A 285 18.90 8.22 14.80
C THR A 285 19.59 7.01 15.44
N GLU A 286 19.96 7.11 16.72
CA GLU A 286 20.59 5.99 17.43
C GLU A 286 19.64 4.79 17.54
N ARG A 287 18.37 5.05 17.86
CA ARG A 287 17.33 4.02 17.99
C ARG A 287 17.08 3.29 16.67
N ILE A 288 16.96 4.03 15.57
CA ILE A 288 16.84 3.51 14.21
C ILE A 288 18.03 2.60 13.89
N GLY A 289 19.26 3.05 14.17
CA GLY A 289 20.48 2.28 13.91
C GLY A 289 20.52 0.95 14.68
N ARG A 290 20.14 0.96 15.97
CA ARG A 290 20.03 -0.26 16.78
C ARG A 290 18.97 -1.22 16.25
N SER A 291 17.77 -0.71 15.95
CA SER A 291 16.65 -1.52 15.45
C SER A 291 16.92 -2.09 14.07
N TRP A 292 17.57 -1.34 13.17
CA TRP A 292 18.05 -1.84 11.89
C TRP A 292 19.02 -3.01 12.07
N THR A 293 20.05 -2.82 12.92
CA THR A 293 21.08 -3.84 13.17
C THR A 293 20.47 -5.10 13.77
N ALA A 294 19.60 -4.96 14.77
CA ALA A 294 18.90 -6.08 15.39
C ALA A 294 18.01 -6.85 14.38
N LEU A 295 17.30 -6.13 13.51
CA LEU A 295 16.46 -6.73 12.48
C LEU A 295 17.28 -7.47 11.42
N TRP A 296 18.41 -6.89 11.01
CA TRP A 296 19.34 -7.51 10.06
C TRP A 296 19.92 -8.82 10.62
N GLU A 297 20.41 -8.79 11.86
CA GLU A 297 20.92 -9.98 12.55
C GLU A 297 19.84 -11.05 12.76
N TYR A 298 18.62 -10.63 13.10
CA TYR A 298 17.48 -11.51 13.26
C TYR A 298 17.19 -12.28 11.96
N PHE A 299 17.02 -11.57 10.84
CA PHE A 299 16.78 -12.23 9.56
C PHE A 299 17.98 -13.05 9.09
N GLY A 300 19.21 -12.61 9.35
CA GLY A 300 20.41 -13.42 9.11
C GLY A 300 20.37 -14.76 9.85
N ALA A 301 19.89 -14.77 11.10
CA ALA A 301 19.70 -15.99 11.87
C ALA A 301 18.57 -16.87 11.31
N VAL A 302 17.45 -16.27 10.89
CA VAL A 302 16.33 -17.00 10.26
C VAL A 302 16.78 -17.65 8.96
N VAL A 303 17.51 -16.93 8.09
CA VAL A 303 18.05 -17.46 6.83
C VAL A 303 19.00 -18.63 7.09
N ALA A 304 19.94 -18.48 8.04
CA ALA A 304 20.86 -19.55 8.41
C ALA A 304 20.13 -20.79 8.95
N GLU A 305 19.07 -20.59 9.74
CA GLU A 305 18.26 -21.68 10.24
C GLU A 305 17.47 -22.37 9.11
N ARG A 306 16.90 -21.63 8.16
CA ARG A 306 16.18 -22.20 7.01
C ARG A 306 17.08 -22.96 6.04
N ARG A 307 18.36 -22.59 5.93
CA ARG A 307 19.36 -23.40 5.23
C ARG A 307 19.55 -24.77 5.87
N ALA A 308 19.68 -24.80 7.20
CA ALA A 308 19.86 -26.05 7.93
C ALA A 308 18.56 -26.86 8.03
N ARG A 309 17.41 -26.19 8.11
CA ARG A 309 16.09 -26.77 8.41
C ARG A 309 15.00 -26.04 7.63
N PRO A 310 14.78 -26.39 6.34
CA PRO A 310 13.73 -25.79 5.54
C PRO A 310 12.35 -25.95 6.19
N ALA A 311 11.52 -24.93 6.02
CA ALA A 311 10.11 -24.93 6.39
C ALA A 311 9.25 -24.60 5.15
N ASP A 312 7.94 -24.45 5.34
CA ASP A 312 7.02 -24.03 4.28
C ASP A 312 6.71 -22.53 4.37
N ASP A 313 7.74 -21.68 4.32
CA ASP A 313 7.63 -20.23 4.40
C ASP A 313 8.39 -19.51 3.28
N VAL A 314 8.18 -18.20 3.17
CA VAL A 314 8.84 -17.36 2.16
C VAL A 314 10.36 -17.47 2.24
N VAL A 315 10.93 -17.43 3.45
CA VAL A 315 12.38 -17.44 3.64
C VAL A 315 12.97 -18.75 3.14
N SER A 316 12.32 -19.88 3.42
CA SER A 316 12.70 -21.19 2.89
C SER A 316 12.62 -21.23 1.36
N GLY A 317 11.62 -20.58 0.76
CA GLY A 317 11.50 -20.45 -0.69
C GLY A 317 12.68 -19.69 -1.31
N LEU A 318 13.10 -18.58 -0.69
CA LEU A 318 14.23 -17.78 -1.16
C LEU A 318 15.56 -18.52 -1.00
N VAL A 319 15.76 -19.22 0.12
CA VAL A 319 16.94 -20.05 0.37
C VAL A 319 17.05 -21.21 -0.62
N ARG A 320 15.95 -21.87 -0.98
CA ARG A 320 15.96 -22.93 -2.01
C ARG A 320 16.35 -22.38 -3.39
N ALA A 321 15.82 -21.22 -3.75
CA ALA A 321 16.16 -20.57 -5.01
C ALA A 321 17.66 -20.24 -5.12
N GLU A 322 18.29 -19.78 -4.03
CA GLU A 322 19.74 -19.60 -3.95
C GLU A 322 20.50 -20.89 -4.28
N ALA A 323 20.08 -22.03 -3.72
CA ALA A 323 20.71 -23.33 -3.91
C ALA A 323 20.53 -23.91 -5.34
N ASP A 324 19.39 -23.63 -5.98
CA ASP A 324 19.07 -24.08 -7.34
C ASP A 324 19.82 -23.29 -8.45
N GLY A 325 20.87 -22.54 -8.09
CA GLY A 325 21.70 -21.76 -9.01
C GLY A 325 21.10 -20.41 -9.40
N ALA A 326 19.95 -20.02 -8.83
CA ALA A 326 19.40 -18.68 -9.00
C ALA A 326 20.15 -17.70 -8.10
N ARG A 327 21.39 -17.37 -8.50
CA ARG A 327 22.34 -16.36 -7.98
C ARG A 327 21.74 -15.33 -7.00
N LEU A 328 21.36 -15.71 -5.79
CA LEU A 328 20.98 -14.81 -4.71
C LEU A 328 22.10 -14.85 -3.67
N THR A 329 22.51 -13.71 -3.17
CA THR A 329 23.40 -13.67 -2.02
C THR A 329 22.60 -13.76 -0.72
N SER A 330 23.24 -14.21 0.37
CA SER A 330 22.65 -14.15 1.71
C SER A 330 22.12 -12.75 2.04
N ASP A 331 22.86 -11.71 1.65
CA ASP A 331 22.52 -10.32 1.92
C ASP A 331 21.31 -9.87 1.08
N GLU A 332 21.19 -10.33 -0.16
CA GLU A 332 19.98 -10.08 -0.96
C GLU A 332 18.74 -10.72 -0.32
N ILE A 333 18.86 -11.94 0.22
CA ILE A 333 17.74 -12.61 0.92
C ILE A 333 17.34 -11.83 2.17
N VAL A 334 18.31 -11.52 3.04
CA VAL A 334 18.07 -10.78 4.29
C VAL A 334 17.47 -9.41 3.98
N SER A 335 18.08 -8.67 3.04
CA SER A 335 17.65 -7.33 2.67
C SER A 335 16.21 -7.32 2.14
N ASN A 336 15.84 -8.29 1.29
CA ASN A 336 14.46 -8.39 0.79
C ASN A 336 13.47 -8.87 1.86
N CYS A 337 13.88 -9.70 2.83
CA CYS A 337 13.01 -10.04 3.97
C CYS A 337 12.69 -8.81 4.84
N VAL A 338 13.70 -7.96 5.09
CA VAL A 338 13.52 -6.67 5.77
C VAL A 338 12.59 -5.76 4.95
N SER A 339 12.81 -5.66 3.64
CA SER A 339 11.97 -4.87 2.74
C SER A 339 10.49 -5.29 2.78
N LEU A 340 10.22 -6.60 2.79
CA LEU A 340 8.86 -7.15 2.86
C LEU A 340 8.17 -6.82 4.19
N LEU A 341 8.90 -6.90 5.31
CA LEU A 341 8.37 -6.53 6.63
C LEU A 341 8.02 -5.04 6.67
N LEU A 342 8.96 -4.16 6.33
CA LEU A 342 8.78 -2.71 6.42
C LEU A 342 7.76 -2.19 5.41
N GLY A 343 7.89 -2.59 4.13
CA GLY A 343 7.02 -2.13 3.05
C GLY A 343 5.57 -2.56 3.21
N GLY A 344 5.33 -3.75 3.78
CA GLY A 344 3.99 -4.28 4.04
C GLY A 344 3.31 -3.70 5.28
N HIS A 345 4.07 -3.12 6.21
CA HIS A 345 3.54 -2.70 7.50
C HIS A 345 2.86 -1.34 7.46
N GLU A 346 3.60 -0.29 7.10
CA GLU A 346 3.05 1.08 7.14
C GLU A 346 1.95 1.28 6.10
N THR A 347 2.16 0.79 4.88
CA THR A 347 1.18 0.95 3.79
C THR A 347 -0.13 0.25 4.09
N THR A 348 -0.09 -0.95 4.69
CA THR A 348 -1.31 -1.65 5.10
C THR A 348 -1.96 -0.98 6.30
N THR A 349 -1.18 -0.45 7.26
CA THR A 349 -1.72 0.38 8.34
C THR A 349 -2.50 1.56 7.78
N GLY A 350 -1.91 2.28 6.83
CA GLY A 350 -2.56 3.38 6.12
C GLY A 350 -3.86 2.96 5.45
N LEU A 351 -3.83 1.89 4.66
CA LEU A 351 -5.02 1.34 4.01
C LEU A 351 -6.14 1.01 5.00
N LEU A 352 -5.81 0.38 6.13
CA LEU A 352 -6.78 0.02 7.16
C LEU A 352 -7.36 1.26 7.84
N THR A 353 -6.56 2.30 8.05
CA THR A 353 -7.07 3.59 8.57
C THR A 353 -8.00 4.28 7.58
N SER A 354 -7.63 4.34 6.29
CA SER A 354 -8.48 4.87 5.22
C SER A 354 -9.78 4.08 5.08
N LEU A 355 -9.71 2.75 5.21
CA LEU A 355 -10.88 1.88 5.18
C LEU A 355 -11.86 2.20 6.31
N LEU A 356 -11.39 2.32 7.55
CA LEU A 356 -12.25 2.63 8.70
C LEU A 356 -12.88 4.02 8.58
N THR A 357 -12.14 5.00 8.05
CA THR A 357 -12.66 6.33 7.72
C THR A 357 -13.75 6.25 6.64
N ALA A 358 -13.52 5.48 5.57
CA ALA A 358 -14.50 5.29 4.50
C ALA A 358 -15.77 4.57 4.98
N VAL A 359 -15.65 3.55 5.85
CA VAL A 359 -16.80 2.87 6.46
C VAL A 359 -17.66 3.84 7.26
N ARG A 360 -17.03 4.77 7.99
CA ARG A 360 -17.73 5.79 8.78
C ARG A 360 -18.43 6.83 7.90
N ALA A 361 -17.80 7.24 6.80
CA ALA A 361 -18.36 8.18 5.83
C ALA A 361 -19.49 7.55 5.00
N HIS A 362 -19.42 6.24 4.75
CA HIS A 362 -20.36 5.50 3.89
C HIS A 362 -20.93 4.25 4.59
N PRO A 363 -21.67 4.40 5.71
CA PRO A 363 -22.09 3.27 6.54
C PRO A 363 -23.16 2.37 5.89
N GLY A 364 -23.97 2.90 4.96
CA GLY A 364 -24.87 2.08 4.12
C GLY A 364 -24.08 1.17 3.19
N PRO A 365 -23.31 1.74 2.24
CA PRO A 365 -22.49 0.97 1.31
C PRO A 365 -21.53 -0.02 1.99
N ALA A 366 -20.92 0.35 3.13
CA ALA A 366 -20.05 -0.54 3.89
C ALA A 366 -20.78 -1.76 4.48
N ARG A 367 -22.00 -1.58 5.01
CA ARG A 367 -22.82 -2.69 5.53
C ARG A 367 -23.23 -3.66 4.42
N ASP A 368 -23.60 -3.13 3.26
CA ASP A 368 -23.96 -3.96 2.11
C ASP A 368 -22.75 -4.72 1.57
N ALA A 369 -21.59 -4.04 1.47
CA ALA A 369 -20.33 -4.66 1.06
C ALA A 369 -19.90 -5.80 1.98
N ALA A 370 -20.07 -5.66 3.30
CA ALA A 370 -19.67 -6.67 4.28
C ALA A 370 -20.45 -8.00 4.19
N ARG A 371 -21.56 -8.07 3.42
CA ARG A 371 -22.37 -9.28 3.26
C ARG A 371 -21.81 -10.27 2.23
N SER A 372 -20.82 -9.88 1.42
CA SER A 372 -20.25 -10.73 0.38
C SER A 372 -18.77 -10.41 0.15
N PRO A 373 -17.89 -11.42 0.05
CA PRO A 373 -16.48 -11.20 -0.22
C PRO A 373 -16.20 -10.40 -1.50
N ALA A 374 -17.05 -10.56 -2.53
CA ALA A 374 -16.90 -9.83 -3.79
C ALA A 374 -17.24 -8.35 -3.64
N ALA A 375 -18.31 -8.02 -2.89
CA ALA A 375 -18.70 -6.64 -2.63
C ALA A 375 -17.71 -5.95 -1.67
N ALA A 376 -17.21 -6.68 -0.67
CA ALA A 376 -16.16 -6.20 0.21
C ALA A 376 -14.85 -5.92 -0.57
N ALA A 377 -14.48 -6.78 -1.52
CA ALA A 377 -13.34 -6.53 -2.40
C ALA A 377 -13.55 -5.26 -3.24
N ALA A 378 -14.73 -5.06 -3.85
CA ALA A 378 -15.02 -3.87 -4.64
C ALA A 378 -14.98 -2.56 -3.80
N PHE A 379 -15.48 -2.61 -2.56
CA PHE A 379 -15.36 -1.50 -1.61
C PHE A 379 -13.89 -1.16 -1.31
N VAL A 380 -13.05 -2.19 -1.08
CA VAL A 380 -11.62 -2.01 -0.84
C VAL A 380 -10.91 -1.39 -2.04
N GLU A 381 -11.24 -1.77 -3.27
CA GLU A 381 -10.67 -1.14 -4.47
C GLU A 381 -11.05 0.35 -4.56
N GLU A 382 -12.27 0.72 -4.19
CA GLU A 382 -12.67 2.14 -4.19
C GLU A 382 -11.96 2.93 -3.08
N VAL A 383 -11.74 2.35 -1.89
CA VAL A 383 -10.90 2.96 -0.84
C VAL A 383 -9.47 3.18 -1.33
N LEU A 384 -8.88 2.17 -1.98
CA LEU A 384 -7.54 2.26 -2.57
C LEU A 384 -7.46 3.37 -3.62
N ARG A 385 -8.52 3.55 -4.42
CA ARG A 385 -8.59 4.63 -5.40
C ARG A 385 -8.64 6.00 -4.72
N THR A 386 -9.57 6.20 -3.77
CA THR A 386 -9.85 7.55 -3.23
C THR A 386 -8.86 8.02 -2.18
N ASP A 387 -8.34 7.11 -1.35
CA ASP A 387 -7.48 7.40 -0.20
C ASP A 387 -6.44 6.29 0.05
N GLY A 388 -5.87 5.75 -1.03
CA GLY A 388 -4.86 4.72 -0.98
C GLY A 388 -3.59 5.15 -0.22
N PRO A 389 -2.87 4.19 0.39
CA PRO A 389 -1.82 4.50 1.36
C PRO A 389 -0.58 5.19 0.77
N SER A 390 -0.31 5.05 -0.53
CA SER A 390 0.80 5.72 -1.21
C SER A 390 0.28 6.90 -2.03
N LYS A 391 0.58 8.13 -1.60
CA LYS A 391 0.22 9.35 -2.31
C LYS A 391 1.07 9.55 -3.56
N ILE A 392 2.38 9.34 -3.40
CA ILE A 392 3.37 9.46 -4.46
C ILE A 392 4.29 8.24 -4.54
N THR A 393 4.87 8.05 -5.72
CA THR A 393 6.12 7.31 -5.90
C THR A 393 7.07 8.16 -6.77
N ALA A 394 8.29 7.72 -7.00
CA ALA A 394 9.24 8.46 -7.83
C ALA A 394 9.98 7.54 -8.80
N ARG A 395 10.49 8.14 -9.86
CA ARG A 395 11.41 7.54 -10.83
C ARG A 395 12.57 8.48 -11.10
N THR A 396 13.67 7.93 -11.56
CA THR A 396 14.79 8.69 -12.12
C THR A 396 14.85 8.42 -13.63
N VAL A 397 14.95 9.48 -14.42
CA VAL A 397 15.05 9.38 -15.87
C VAL A 397 16.41 8.77 -16.23
N LEU A 398 16.41 7.65 -16.96
CA LEU A 398 17.61 6.90 -17.33
C LEU A 398 18.17 7.29 -18.70
N ALA A 399 17.37 7.93 -19.55
CA ALA A 399 17.79 8.48 -20.83
C ALA A 399 16.94 9.70 -21.16
N ASP A 400 17.48 10.67 -21.89
CA ASP A 400 16.73 11.83 -22.34
C ASP A 400 15.43 11.37 -23.05
N THR A 401 14.30 11.90 -22.61
CA THR A 401 12.98 11.47 -23.08
C THR A 401 11.97 12.62 -22.95
N GLU A 402 10.72 12.35 -23.29
CA GLU A 402 9.61 13.29 -23.17
C GLU A 402 8.43 12.62 -22.45
N ILE A 403 7.83 13.33 -21.48
CA ILE A 403 6.63 12.88 -20.76
C ILE A 403 5.68 14.05 -20.56
N ALA A 404 4.37 13.84 -20.76
CA ALA A 404 3.36 14.89 -20.70
C ALA A 404 3.68 16.13 -21.58
N GLY A 405 4.33 15.94 -22.72
CA GLY A 405 4.77 17.05 -23.60
C GLY A 405 5.99 17.82 -23.10
N VAL A 406 6.67 17.34 -22.05
CA VAL A 406 7.81 18.01 -21.42
C VAL A 406 9.09 17.21 -21.68
N PRO A 407 10.13 17.81 -22.30
CA PRO A 407 11.44 17.17 -22.41
C PRO A 407 12.08 17.05 -21.02
N VAL A 408 12.59 15.87 -20.71
CA VAL A 408 13.23 15.56 -19.43
C VAL A 408 14.59 14.90 -19.67
N ALA A 409 15.63 15.53 -19.13
CA ALA A 409 17.00 15.03 -19.23
C ALA A 409 17.24 13.83 -18.30
N ARG A 410 18.18 12.96 -18.69
CA ARG A 410 18.72 11.90 -17.85
C ARG A 410 19.14 12.43 -16.48
N GLY A 411 18.86 11.65 -15.43
CA GLY A 411 19.15 11.97 -14.04
C GLY A 411 18.08 12.81 -13.35
N ARG A 412 17.14 13.43 -14.09
CA ARG A 412 16.02 14.16 -13.49
C ARG A 412 15.12 13.21 -12.69
N ARG A 413 14.68 13.64 -11.52
CA ARG A 413 13.72 12.89 -10.70
C ARG A 413 12.29 13.30 -11.07
N VAL A 414 11.44 12.31 -11.30
CA VAL A 414 10.03 12.49 -11.64
C VAL A 414 9.18 11.90 -10.52
N VAL A 415 8.33 12.73 -9.92
CA VAL A 415 7.36 12.34 -8.90
C VAL A 415 6.07 11.95 -9.60
N LEU A 416 5.52 10.81 -9.21
CA LEU A 416 4.28 10.26 -9.75
C LEU A 416 3.19 10.41 -8.70
N LEU A 417 2.27 11.36 -8.89
CA LEU A 417 1.19 11.65 -7.94
C LEU A 417 0.03 10.68 -8.12
N LEU A 418 0.20 9.46 -7.58
CA LEU A 418 -0.76 8.36 -7.65
C LEU A 418 -2.16 8.78 -7.17
N ALA A 419 -2.23 9.54 -6.08
CA ALA A 419 -3.49 10.01 -5.52
C ALA A 419 -4.27 10.95 -6.47
N SER A 420 -3.56 11.76 -7.27
CA SER A 420 -4.18 12.60 -8.30
C SER A 420 -4.57 11.78 -9.52
N ALA A 421 -3.70 10.88 -9.98
CA ALA A 421 -3.97 9.98 -11.09
C ALA A 421 -5.23 9.12 -10.84
N ASN A 422 -5.45 8.70 -9.60
CA ASN A 422 -6.66 7.95 -9.19
C ASN A 422 -7.95 8.78 -9.16
N ARG A 423 -7.86 10.09 -9.45
CA ARG A 423 -8.97 11.04 -9.53
C ARG A 423 -9.04 11.70 -10.91
N ASP A 424 -8.31 11.20 -11.91
CA ASP A 424 -8.31 11.76 -13.26
C ASP A 424 -9.70 11.62 -13.92
N PRO A 425 -10.38 12.73 -14.25
CA PRO A 425 -11.71 12.69 -14.89
C PRO A 425 -11.69 12.08 -16.29
N LEU A 426 -10.53 11.95 -16.93
CA LEU A 426 -10.41 11.25 -18.22
C LEU A 426 -10.50 9.72 -18.08
N VAL A 427 -10.36 9.19 -16.86
CA VAL A 427 -10.36 7.75 -16.58
C VAL A 427 -11.53 7.34 -15.68
N PHE A 428 -11.89 8.18 -14.71
CA PHE A 428 -12.92 7.88 -13.73
C PHE A 428 -14.11 8.84 -13.87
N ASP A 429 -15.29 8.31 -14.17
CA ASP A 429 -16.53 9.09 -14.07
C ASP A 429 -16.77 9.54 -12.62
N ARG A 430 -17.21 10.80 -12.42
CA ARG A 430 -17.39 11.44 -11.11
C ARG A 430 -16.24 11.12 -10.14
N PRO A 431 -14.99 11.50 -10.45
CA PRO A 431 -13.80 10.99 -9.76
C PRO A 431 -13.74 11.34 -8.27
N GLY A 432 -14.41 12.43 -7.85
CA GLY A 432 -14.52 12.84 -6.46
C GLY A 432 -15.56 12.06 -5.63
N ALA A 433 -16.45 11.30 -6.28
CA ALA A 433 -17.46 10.50 -5.58
C ALA A 433 -16.90 9.12 -5.19
N PHE A 434 -17.25 8.65 -4.00
CA PHE A 434 -16.99 7.27 -3.56
C PHE A 434 -18.08 6.34 -4.12
N ASP A 435 -17.68 5.43 -5.01
CA ASP A 435 -18.58 4.47 -5.66
C ASP A 435 -18.00 3.05 -5.59
N PRO A 436 -18.42 2.22 -4.62
CA PRO A 436 -17.90 0.86 -4.46
C PRO A 436 -18.41 -0.11 -5.54
N THR A 437 -19.28 0.35 -6.46
CA THR A 437 -19.75 -0.43 -7.61
C THR A 437 -18.98 -0.15 -8.89
N ARG A 438 -18.02 0.80 -8.85
CA ARG A 438 -17.22 1.23 -9.98
C ARG A 438 -16.49 0.05 -10.64
N ALA A 439 -16.80 -0.21 -11.91
CA ALA A 439 -16.13 -1.20 -12.74
C ALA A 439 -16.02 -0.71 -14.20
N PRO A 440 -14.84 -0.77 -14.84
CA PRO A 440 -13.54 -1.11 -14.24
C PRO A 440 -13.05 -0.04 -13.26
N ASN A 441 -12.17 -0.42 -12.32
CA ASN A 441 -11.51 0.51 -11.39
C ASN A 441 -9.98 0.46 -11.59
N PRO A 442 -9.43 1.07 -12.66
CA PRO A 442 -8.02 0.96 -13.02
C PRO A 442 -7.12 1.90 -12.19
N HIS A 443 -7.31 1.94 -10.87
CA HIS A 443 -6.51 2.76 -9.96
C HIS A 443 -5.04 2.28 -9.90
N LEU A 444 -4.15 3.20 -9.55
CA LEU A 444 -2.70 3.02 -9.50
C LEU A 444 -2.16 3.01 -8.06
N ALA A 445 -3.01 2.75 -7.06
CA ALA A 445 -2.62 2.74 -5.64
C ALA A 445 -1.53 1.70 -5.31
N PHE A 446 -1.45 0.63 -6.11
CA PHE A 446 -0.40 -0.38 -6.04
C PHE A 446 0.71 -0.16 -7.08
N GLY A 447 0.78 1.02 -7.70
CA GLY A 447 1.62 1.25 -8.88
C GLY A 447 1.15 0.42 -10.09
N HIS A 448 2.04 0.30 -11.08
CA HIS A 448 1.79 -0.43 -12.33
C HIS A 448 3.12 -0.89 -12.94
N GLY A 449 3.05 -1.78 -13.93
CA GLY A 449 4.23 -2.23 -14.65
C GLY A 449 5.12 -3.20 -13.84
N PRO A 450 6.42 -3.26 -14.14
CA PRO A 450 7.35 -4.20 -13.50
C PRO A 450 7.35 -4.09 -11.97
N HIS A 451 7.20 -2.88 -11.45
CA HIS A 451 7.26 -2.55 -10.03
C HIS A 451 5.89 -2.52 -9.34
N ALA A 452 4.84 -3.09 -9.95
CA ALA A 452 3.54 -3.22 -9.29
C ALA A 452 3.68 -3.87 -7.89
N CYS A 453 2.90 -3.41 -6.92
CA CYS A 453 3.06 -3.80 -5.52
C CYS A 453 3.00 -5.32 -5.36
N PHE A 454 4.06 -5.85 -4.79
CA PHE A 454 4.22 -7.28 -4.60
C PHE A 454 3.25 -7.85 -3.56
N GLY A 455 2.96 -7.06 -2.51
CA GLY A 455 2.02 -7.40 -1.43
C GLY A 455 0.55 -7.10 -1.72
N ALA A 456 0.18 -6.73 -2.94
CA ALA A 456 -1.17 -6.22 -3.25
C ALA A 456 -2.29 -7.20 -2.89
N ALA A 457 -2.10 -8.50 -3.16
CA ALA A 457 -3.08 -9.53 -2.79
C ALA A 457 -3.26 -9.66 -1.27
N LEU A 458 -2.17 -9.53 -0.51
CA LEU A 458 -2.19 -9.63 0.94
C LEU A 458 -2.84 -8.40 1.59
N ALA A 459 -2.55 -7.20 1.08
CA ALA A 459 -3.17 -5.96 1.54
C ALA A 459 -4.70 -5.99 1.31
N ARG A 460 -5.13 -6.44 0.12
CA ARG A 460 -6.56 -6.63 -0.20
C ARG A 460 -7.24 -7.63 0.72
N LEU A 461 -6.61 -8.77 0.97
CA LEU A 461 -7.13 -9.78 1.90
C LEU A 461 -7.36 -9.20 3.29
N GLN A 462 -6.36 -8.51 3.86
CA GLN A 462 -6.47 -7.90 5.18
C GLN A 462 -7.57 -6.84 5.25
N ALA A 463 -7.62 -5.93 4.28
CA ALA A 463 -8.64 -4.89 4.22
C ALA A 463 -10.05 -5.47 4.07
N ARG A 464 -10.23 -6.49 3.21
CA ARG A 464 -11.50 -7.19 3.05
C ARG A 464 -11.97 -7.81 4.36
N ILE A 465 -11.10 -8.57 5.03
CA ILE A 465 -11.43 -9.22 6.31
C ILE A 465 -11.77 -8.17 7.37
N VAL A 466 -11.02 -7.07 7.45
CA VAL A 466 -11.32 -5.98 8.39
C VAL A 466 -12.70 -5.38 8.11
N LEU A 467 -13.03 -5.10 6.84
CA LEU A 467 -14.35 -4.61 6.45
C LEU A 467 -15.46 -5.59 6.86
N GLU A 468 -15.32 -6.87 6.49
CA GLU A 468 -16.30 -7.91 6.83
C GLU A 468 -16.52 -8.03 8.34
N GLN A 469 -15.46 -8.03 9.15
CA GLN A 469 -15.59 -8.18 10.60
C GLN A 469 -16.09 -6.91 11.29
N TYR A 470 -15.62 -5.73 10.86
CA TYR A 470 -15.97 -4.43 11.45
C TYR A 470 -17.38 -3.98 11.06
N ALA A 471 -17.70 -3.98 9.75
CA ALA A 471 -18.97 -3.49 9.26
C ALA A 471 -20.13 -4.48 9.42
N ALA A 472 -19.88 -5.76 9.71
CA ALA A 472 -20.93 -6.69 10.17
C ALA A 472 -21.38 -6.43 11.61
N HIS A 473 -20.61 -5.67 12.41
CA HIS A 473 -20.93 -5.35 13.81
C HIS A 473 -20.89 -3.84 14.11
N PRO A 474 -21.55 -2.97 13.33
CA PRO A 474 -21.42 -1.52 13.45
C PRO A 474 -21.97 -0.99 14.77
N ALA A 475 -22.90 -1.71 15.41
CA ALA A 475 -23.40 -1.38 16.75
C ALA A 475 -22.34 -1.52 17.86
N ARG A 476 -21.22 -2.23 17.60
CA ARG A 476 -20.12 -2.35 18.56
C ARG A 476 -19.18 -1.17 18.55
N PHE A 477 -18.96 -0.51 17.41
CA PHE A 477 -17.96 0.55 17.28
C PHE A 477 -18.44 1.68 16.39
N THR A 478 -18.18 2.91 16.82
CA THR A 478 -18.23 4.10 15.96
C THR A 478 -16.83 4.69 15.88
N ALA A 479 -16.29 4.80 14.66
CA ALA A 479 -15.09 5.60 14.44
C ALA A 479 -15.40 7.09 14.63
N LEU A 480 -14.59 7.75 15.45
CA LEU A 480 -14.62 9.18 15.72
C LEU A 480 -13.66 9.86 14.75
N THR A 481 -14.03 9.88 13.48
CA THR A 481 -13.15 10.35 12.38
C THR A 481 -12.76 11.81 12.53
N GLU A 482 -13.59 12.62 13.19
CA GLU A 482 -13.33 14.00 13.58
C GLU A 482 -12.18 14.14 14.59
N LEU A 483 -11.82 13.08 15.30
CA LEU A 483 -10.69 13.02 16.23
C LEU A 483 -9.47 12.31 15.62
N THR A 484 -9.49 12.05 14.31
CA THR A 484 -8.36 11.41 13.62
C THR A 484 -7.21 12.39 13.53
N ALA A 485 -6.04 11.99 14.01
CA ALA A 485 -4.80 12.71 13.77
C ALA A 485 -4.06 12.01 12.63
N TRP A 486 -3.69 12.73 11.58
CA TRP A 486 -2.96 12.18 10.45
C TRP A 486 -1.45 12.32 10.61
N LYS A 487 -0.70 11.39 10.02
CA LYS A 487 0.77 11.51 9.96
C LYS A 487 1.16 12.67 9.02
N PRO A 488 2.12 13.53 9.41
CA PRO A 488 2.66 14.58 8.54
C PRO A 488 3.63 13.97 7.51
N SER A 489 3.13 13.12 6.61
CA SER A 489 3.91 12.45 5.59
C SER A 489 3.45 12.87 4.20
N ARG A 490 4.36 13.35 3.35
CA ARG A 490 4.08 13.64 1.93
C ARG A 490 4.00 12.38 1.07
N VAL A 491 4.55 11.26 1.55
CA VAL A 491 4.63 10.01 0.77
C VAL A 491 3.42 9.12 1.05
N LEU A 492 3.07 8.99 2.33
CA LEU A 492 2.11 8.02 2.80
C LEU A 492 0.89 8.68 3.42
N ARG A 493 -0.25 8.00 3.27
CA ARG A 493 -1.53 8.36 3.86
C ARG A 493 -1.82 7.36 4.98
N SER A 494 -1.70 7.81 6.23
CA SER A 494 -1.99 6.98 7.42
C SER A 494 -2.34 7.85 8.61
N ALA A 495 -3.28 7.40 9.43
CA ALA A 495 -3.56 8.03 10.71
C ALA A 495 -2.49 7.69 11.76
N CYS A 496 -2.16 8.66 12.63
CA CYS A 496 -1.44 8.48 13.88
C CYS A 496 -2.34 7.88 14.98
N SER A 497 -3.61 8.29 14.96
CA SER A 497 -4.65 7.85 15.90
C SER A 497 -6.00 7.89 15.19
N LEU A 498 -6.82 6.87 15.42
CA LEU A 498 -8.20 6.79 14.94
C LEU A 498 -9.07 6.25 16.08
N PRO A 499 -9.64 7.12 16.93
CA PRO A 499 -10.42 6.67 18.06
C PRO A 499 -11.70 5.93 17.65
N LEU A 500 -11.96 4.79 18.28
CA LEU A 500 -13.22 4.06 18.22
C LEU A 500 -13.91 4.14 19.57
N ALA A 501 -15.22 4.38 19.56
CA ALA A 501 -16.06 4.32 20.75
C ALA A 501 -17.07 3.17 20.63
N THR A 502 -17.31 2.46 21.73
CA THR A 502 -18.46 1.54 21.83
C THR A 502 -19.69 2.27 22.40
N ALA A 503 -20.87 1.68 22.28
CA ALA A 503 -22.07 2.21 22.95
C ALA A 503 -21.91 2.34 24.48
N ARG A 504 -21.11 1.47 25.10
CA ARG A 504 -20.78 1.53 26.54
C ARG A 504 -19.86 2.70 26.89
N GLY A 505 -18.88 3.00 26.03
CA GLY A 505 -17.91 4.08 26.24
C GLY A 505 -18.42 5.48 25.91
N ARG A 506 -19.62 5.63 25.34
CA ARG A 506 -20.28 6.93 25.13
C ARG A 506 -21.17 7.36 26.31
N ALA A 507 -21.49 6.42 27.20
CA ALA A 507 -22.38 6.64 28.34
C ALA A 507 -21.62 6.85 29.67
N ALA A 508 -20.31 6.65 29.65
CA ALA A 508 -19.36 6.98 30.72
C ALA A 508 -18.54 8.19 30.26
#